data_AF-A0A377HXR3-F1
#
_entry.id   AF-A0A377HXR3-F1
#
_cell.length_a   1.000
_cell.length_b   1.000
_cell.length_c   1.000
_cell.angle_alpha   90.00
_cell.angle_beta   90.00
_cell.angle_gamma   90.00
#
_symmetry.space_group_name_H-M   'P 1'
#
loop_
_entity.id
_entity.type
_entity.pdbx_description
1 polymer ?
#
loop_
_entity_poly.entity_id
_entity_poly.type
_entity_poly.pdbx_seq_one_letter_code
_entity_poly.pdbx_strand_id
1 'polypeptide(L)'
;MDVLIPLFDAHFGDEALYQKWMTGNELKQGQVLFTTEAPMGNVAQIPDDKKYILSQRTIAFNIKEKYITDDFLAVLLRSPNVF
;
A
#
# COMPACT_ATOMS: atom_id res chain seq x y z
N MET A 1 -3.30 -9.34 13.56
CA MET A 1 -2.71 -9.52 12.21
C MET A 1 -3.66 -8.76 11.32
N ASP A 2 -3.52 -7.44 11.29
CA ASP A 2 -4.55 -6.57 10.74
C ASP A 2 -3.85 -5.54 9.87
N VAL A 3 -3.72 -5.90 8.60
CA VAL A 3 -3.28 -4.99 7.55
C VAL A 3 -4.43 -4.90 6.57
N LEU A 4 -4.80 -3.65 6.29
CA LEU A 4 -5.72 -3.20 5.24
C LEU A 4 -7.15 -3.67 5.43
N ILE A 5 -7.91 -2.84 6.14
CA ILE A 5 -9.37 -2.73 6.04
C ILE A 5 -10.07 -4.05 6.45
N PRO A 6 -10.83 -4.09 7.56
CA PRO A 6 -11.64 -5.27 7.84
C PRO A 6 -12.44 -5.62 6.58
N LEU A 7 -12.49 -6.90 6.17
CA LEU A 7 -13.19 -7.37 4.94
C LEU A 7 -14.62 -6.80 4.81
N PHE A 8 -15.22 -6.38 5.92
CA PHE A 8 -16.49 -5.68 6.01
C PHE A 8 -16.54 -4.28 5.34
N ASP A 9 -15.40 -3.65 5.07
CA ASP A 9 -15.29 -2.30 4.50
C ASP A 9 -14.51 -2.32 3.15
N ALA A 10 -14.44 -3.51 2.52
CA ALA A 10 -13.80 -3.68 1.23
C ALA A 10 -14.64 -3.04 0.11
N HIS A 11 -14.08 -2.03 -0.55
CA HIS A 11 -14.67 -1.41 -1.73
C HIS A 11 -14.18 -2.11 -2.99
N PHE A 12 -15.11 -2.67 -3.77
CA PHE A 12 -14.80 -3.30 -5.04
C PHE A 12 -14.96 -2.31 -6.20
N GLY A 13 -13.95 -2.23 -7.06
CA GLY A 13 -14.01 -1.50 -8.33
C GLY A 13 -14.13 -2.46 -9.51
N ASP A 14 -14.63 -1.97 -10.64
CA ASP A 14 -14.63 -2.73 -11.89
C ASP A 14 -13.28 -2.59 -12.63
N GLU A 15 -13.11 -3.39 -13.69
CA GLU A 15 -11.89 -3.36 -14.51
C GLU A 15 -11.70 -1.98 -15.18
N ALA A 16 -12.79 -1.30 -15.57
CA ALA A 16 -12.70 0.03 -16.18
C ALA A 16 -12.11 1.08 -15.20
N LEU A 17 -12.53 1.04 -13.94
CA LEU A 17 -11.99 1.87 -12.87
C LEU A 17 -10.53 1.51 -12.60
N TYR A 18 -10.20 0.22 -12.53
CA TYR A 18 -8.83 -0.22 -12.37
C TYR A 18 -7.92 0.34 -13.47
N GLN A 19 -8.28 0.14 -14.74
CA GLN A 19 -7.51 0.64 -15.87
C GLN A 19 -7.36 2.16 -15.83
N LYS A 20 -8.43 2.89 -15.48
CA LYS A 20 -8.38 4.35 -15.38
C LYS A 20 -7.37 4.86 -14.34
N TRP A 21 -7.26 4.19 -13.20
CA TRP A 21 -6.47 4.67 -12.07
C TRP A 21 -5.08 4.05 -11.94
N MET A 22 -4.92 2.80 -12.38
CA MET A 22 -3.75 1.98 -12.09
C MET A 22 -2.85 1.72 -13.30
N THR A 23 -3.25 2.11 -14.52
CA THR A 23 -2.41 1.92 -15.73
C THR A 23 -1.03 2.56 -15.55
N GLY A 24 0.03 1.75 -15.62
CA GLY A 24 1.42 2.17 -15.42
C GLY A 24 1.83 2.40 -13.96
N ASN A 25 0.94 2.12 -13.01
CA ASN A 25 1.18 2.17 -11.56
C ASN A 25 0.70 0.90 -10.87
N GLU A 26 0.78 -0.23 -11.56
CA GLU A 26 0.36 -1.54 -11.05
C GLU A 26 1.10 -1.86 -9.75
N LEU A 27 0.35 -2.35 -8.76
CA LEU A 27 0.90 -2.69 -7.46
C LEU A 27 1.51 -4.09 -7.47
N LYS A 28 2.57 -4.27 -6.70
CA LYS A 28 3.25 -5.57 -6.53
C LYS A 28 3.07 -6.11 -5.12
N GLN A 29 3.05 -7.44 -4.97
CA GLN A 29 3.06 -8.09 -3.66
C GLN A 29 4.26 -7.59 -2.83
N GLY A 30 4.02 -7.37 -1.53
CA GLY A 30 5.00 -6.86 -0.57
C GLY A 30 5.17 -5.35 -0.59
N GLN A 31 4.70 -4.65 -1.64
CA GLN A 31 4.84 -3.20 -1.77
C GLN A 31 4.19 -2.44 -0.61
N VAL A 32 4.87 -1.40 -0.14
CA VAL A 32 4.44 -0.62 1.02
C VAL A 32 3.43 0.45 0.63
N LEU A 33 2.29 0.49 1.32
CA LEU A 33 1.27 1.52 1.25
C LEU A 33 1.29 2.42 2.49
N PHE A 34 0.99 3.71 2.32
CA PHE A 34 1.01 4.69 3.40
C PHE A 34 -0.12 5.71 3.30
N THR A 35 -0.77 6.02 4.42
CA THR A 35 -1.78 7.09 4.50
C THR A 35 -1.12 8.42 4.85
N THR A 36 -1.17 9.38 3.92
CA THR A 36 -0.57 10.70 4.08
C THR A 36 -1.50 11.71 4.76
N GLU A 37 -2.79 11.38 4.93
CA GLU A 37 -3.83 12.21 5.55
C GLU A 37 -4.50 11.52 6.74
N ALA A 38 -5.25 12.27 7.56
CA ALA A 38 -5.85 11.77 8.80
C ALA A 38 -6.83 10.59 8.56
N PRO A 39 -6.75 9.48 9.31
CA PRO A 39 -5.68 9.13 10.26
C PRO A 39 -4.35 8.84 9.53
N MET A 40 -3.35 9.69 9.78
CA MET A 40 -2.06 9.66 9.10
C MET A 40 -1.18 8.56 9.67
N GLY A 41 -0.30 8.00 8.85
CA GLY A 41 0.74 7.09 9.33
C GLY A 41 0.36 5.62 9.36
N ASN A 42 -0.77 5.21 8.76
CA ASN A 42 -1.06 3.79 8.60
C ASN A 42 -0.16 3.21 7.52
N VAL A 43 0.55 2.13 7.87
CA VAL A 43 1.47 1.43 6.99
C VAL A 43 0.97 0.03 6.72
N ALA A 44 0.85 -0.28 5.44
CA ALA A 44 0.40 -1.58 4.99
C ALA A 44 1.34 -2.16 3.92
N GLN A 45 1.22 -3.46 3.67
CA GLN A 45 1.88 -4.12 2.55
C GLN A 45 0.85 -4.86 1.73
N ILE A 46 1.03 -4.90 0.41
CA ILE A 46 0.19 -5.67 -0.50
C ILE A 46 0.38 -7.17 -0.19
N PRO A 47 -0.68 -7.90 0.19
CA PRO A 47 -0.53 -9.25 0.72
C PRO A 47 -0.31 -10.32 -0.36
N ASP A 48 -0.82 -10.09 -1.57
CA ASP A 48 -0.84 -11.04 -2.69
C ASP A 48 -0.68 -10.33 -4.05
N ASP A 49 -0.77 -11.10 -5.13
CA ASP A 49 -0.64 -10.63 -6.52
C ASP A 49 -1.96 -10.18 -7.15
N LYS A 50 -3.01 -9.96 -6.35
CA LYS A 50 -4.30 -9.48 -6.86
C LYS A 50 -4.21 -8.00 -7.26
N LYS A 51 -5.17 -7.58 -8.08
CA LYS A 51 -5.34 -6.19 -8.48
C LYS A 51 -5.95 -5.37 -7.34
N TYR A 52 -5.27 -4.30 -6.95
CA TYR A 52 -5.73 -3.32 -5.97
C TYR A 52 -5.83 -1.94 -6.62
N ILE A 53 -6.86 -1.17 -6.27
CA ILE A 53 -7.01 0.22 -6.68
C ILE A 53 -6.64 1.11 -5.51
N LEU A 54 -5.68 2.02 -5.72
CA LEU A 54 -5.33 3.00 -4.69
C LEU A 54 -6.45 4.02 -4.51
N SER A 55 -6.77 4.30 -3.24
CA SER A 55 -7.62 5.42 -2.86
C SER A 55 -6.84 6.75 -2.87
N GLN A 56 -7.53 7.89 -3.00
CA GLN A 56 -6.88 9.21 -3.14
C GLN A 56 -5.88 9.60 -2.04
N ARG A 57 -6.05 9.06 -0.81
CA ARG A 57 -5.22 9.41 0.37
C ARG A 57 -4.15 8.37 0.69
N THR A 58 -3.94 7.41 -0.21
CA THR A 58 -3.00 6.31 -0.03
C THR A 58 -1.95 6.39 -1.12
N ILE A 59 -0.69 6.42 -0.73
CA ILE A 59 0.44 6.32 -1.65
C ILE A 59 1.05 4.92 -1.57
N ALA A 60 1.62 4.46 -2.69
CA ALA A 60 2.45 3.26 -2.74
C ALA A 60 3.91 3.65 -2.98
N PHE A 61 4.83 3.04 -2.24
CA PHE A 61 6.26 3.29 -2.43
C PHE A 61 6.83 2.41 -3.54
N ASN A 62 7.62 3.01 -4.42
CA ASN A 62 8.50 2.28 -5.33
C ASN A 62 9.93 2.38 -4.80
N ILE A 63 10.40 1.29 -4.20
CA ILE A 63 11.75 1.21 -3.65
C ILE A 63 12.80 1.04 -4.75
N LYS A 64 14.03 1.45 -4.44
CA LYS A 64 15.20 1.04 -5.20
C LYS A 64 15.82 -0.16 -4.51
N GLU A 65 15.53 -1.36 -5.01
CA GLU A 65 15.87 -2.66 -4.38
C GLU A 65 17.36 -2.83 -4.05
N LYS A 66 18.26 -2.11 -4.76
CA LYS A 66 19.69 -2.05 -4.45
C LYS A 66 20.00 -1.48 -3.05
N TYR A 67 19.11 -0.65 -2.49
CA TYR A 67 19.38 0.13 -1.28
C TYR A 67 18.49 -0.25 -0.09
N ILE A 68 17.27 -0.73 -0.34
CA ILE A 68 16.27 -0.99 0.70
C ILE A 68 15.34 -2.11 0.23
N THR A 69 14.78 -2.87 1.17
CA THR A 69 13.73 -3.87 0.91
C THR A 69 12.37 -3.34 1.35
N ASP A 70 11.30 -3.85 0.74
CA ASP A 70 9.94 -3.47 1.09
C ASP A 70 9.64 -3.81 2.57
N ASP A 71 10.10 -4.97 3.05
CA ASP A 71 9.93 -5.39 4.45
C ASP A 71 10.66 -4.47 5.43
N PHE A 72 11.89 -4.06 5.10
CA PHE A 72 12.63 -3.12 5.95
C PHE A 72 11.93 -1.76 5.99
N LEU A 73 11.47 -1.24 4.84
CA LEU A 73 10.72 0.00 4.78
C LEU A 73 9.42 -0.09 5.60
N ALA A 74 8.70 -1.20 5.50
CA ALA A 74 7.47 -1.41 6.25
C ALA A 74 7.71 -1.45 7.76
N VAL A 75 8.76 -2.14 8.22
CA VAL A 75 9.15 -2.15 9.65
C VAL A 75 9.58 -0.76 10.11
N LEU A 76 10.37 -0.05 9.30
CA LEU A 76 10.83 1.30 9.62
C LEU A 76 9.66 2.27 9.81
N LEU A 77 8.71 2.29 8.87
CA LEU A 77 7.56 3.20 8.91
C LEU A 77 6.54 2.82 10.00
N ARG A 78 6.44 1.54 10.37
CA ARG A 78 5.59 1.07 11.49
C ARG A 78 6.21 1.33 12.85
N SER A 79 7.52 1.55 12.92
CA SER A 79 8.21 1.75 14.19
C SER A 79 7.84 3.11 14.80
N PRO A 80 7.40 3.15 16.06
CA PRO A 80 7.09 4.42 16.74
C PRO A 80 8.34 5.25 17.04
N ASN A 81 9.54 4.64 17.01
CA ASN A 81 10.82 5.29 17.25
C ASN A 81 11.83 4.87 16.19
N VAL A 82 12.47 5.86 15.56
CA VAL A 82 13.70 5.68 14.77
C VAL A 82 14.79 6.36 15.59
N PHE A 83 15.63 5.56 16.27
CA PHE A 83 16.76 6.06 17.08
C PHE A 83 17.95 6.42 16.20
#